data_AF-Q4CT59-F1
#
_entry.id   AF-Q4CT59-F1
#
_cell.length_a   1.000
_cell.length_b   1.000
_cell.length_c   1.000
_cell.angle_alpha   90.00
_cell.angle_beta   90.00
_cell.angle_gamma   90.00
#
_symmetry.space_group_name_H-M   'P 1'
#
loop_
_entity.id
_entity.type
_entity.pdbx_description
1 polymer ?
#
loop_
_entity_poly.entity_id
_entity_poly.type
_entity_poly.pdbx_seq_one_letter_code
_entity_poly.pdbx_strand_id
1 'polypeptide(L)'
;NHDIRASVADQEGHILKEWGETSEGLYEVLAQSGTKAIVACLDNTYAHYTPKLVVFHFRYHVDYTSVAKQSELDPVERKVEHISSLMRQVESLQMLLRTQQKEHRATVEESSERLLIWSVFQVLTLVIMSCFQLYFLKRYLERKSFV
;
A
#
# COMPACT_ATOMS: atom_id res chain seq x y z
N ASN A 1 6.07 14.60 3.78
CA ASN A 1 4.99 14.03 2.94
C ASN A 1 3.63 14.17 3.64
N HIS A 2 3.45 15.21 4.46
CA HIS A 2 2.43 15.31 5.52
C HIS A 2 1.27 16.24 5.14
N ASP A 3 0.92 16.27 3.85
CA ASP A 3 0.07 17.35 3.30
C ASP A 3 -1.40 16.94 3.14
N ILE A 4 -1.78 15.74 3.64
CA ILE A 4 -3.18 15.29 3.67
C ILE A 4 -3.66 15.40 5.09
N ARG A 5 -4.74 16.15 5.28
CA ARG A 5 -5.47 16.20 6.53
C ARG A 5 -6.63 15.23 6.46
N ALA A 6 -6.82 14.43 7.50
CA ALA A 6 -8.01 13.61 7.64
C ALA A 6 -8.79 14.05 8.88
N SER A 7 -10.11 14.00 8.82
CA SER A 7 -10.96 14.21 9.99
C SER A 7 -12.10 13.21 10.01
N VAL A 8 -12.52 12.82 11.19
CA VAL A 8 -13.68 11.96 11.44
C VAL A 8 -14.66 12.73 12.29
N ALA A 9 -15.90 12.85 11.81
CA ALA A 9 -16.99 13.56 12.45
C ALA A 9 -18.20 12.64 12.68
N ASP A 10 -18.99 12.96 13.71
CA ASP A 10 -20.28 12.31 13.97
C ASP A 10 -21.37 12.84 13.01
N GLN A 11 -22.56 12.26 13.04
CA GLN A 11 -23.77 12.65 12.31
C GLN A 11 -24.12 14.12 12.44
N GLU A 12 -23.82 14.71 13.60
CA GLU A 12 -24.10 16.11 13.93
C GLU A 12 -23.02 17.07 13.39
N GLY A 13 -21.94 16.54 12.78
CA GLY A 13 -20.82 17.33 12.29
C GLY A 13 -19.76 17.65 13.36
N HIS A 14 -19.93 17.14 14.59
CA HIS A 14 -18.90 17.26 15.63
C HIS A 14 -17.66 16.44 15.26
N ILE A 15 -16.50 17.11 15.12
CA ILE A 15 -15.22 16.45 14.82
C ILE A 15 -14.78 15.66 16.05
N LEU A 16 -14.72 14.34 15.91
CA LEU A 16 -14.30 13.41 16.95
C LEU A 16 -12.77 13.26 16.98
N LYS A 17 -12.15 13.19 15.79
CA LYS A 17 -10.71 13.09 15.64
C LYS A 17 -10.24 13.76 14.35
N GLU A 18 -9.16 14.51 14.46
CA GLU A 18 -8.46 15.12 13.33
C GLU A 18 -7.00 14.63 13.29
N TRP A 19 -6.49 14.46 12.07
CA TRP A 19 -5.14 14.04 11.74
C TRP A 19 -4.55 15.06 10.78
N GLY A 20 -3.61 15.88 11.27
CA GLY A 20 -2.97 16.93 10.47
C GLY A 20 -1.71 16.47 9.73
N GLU A 21 -0.83 15.72 10.41
CA GLU A 21 0.51 15.40 9.89
C GLU A 21 0.90 13.93 10.09
N THR A 22 -0.06 13.01 10.17
CA THR A 22 0.26 11.57 10.28
C THR A 22 0.06 10.84 8.95
N SER A 23 0.92 9.86 8.66
CA SER A 23 0.76 8.96 7.52
C SER A 23 -0.27 7.87 7.79
N GLU A 24 -0.45 7.51 9.06
CA GLU A 24 -1.32 6.44 9.51
C GLU A 24 -2.13 6.89 10.73
N GLY A 25 -3.38 6.45 10.81
CA GLY A 25 -4.26 6.80 11.91
C GLY A 25 -5.32 5.72 12.12
N LEU A 26 -5.54 5.36 13.39
CA LEU A 26 -6.64 4.52 13.82
C LEU A 26 -7.52 5.32 14.78
N TYR A 27 -8.83 5.22 14.61
CA TYR A 27 -9.79 5.76 15.56
C TYR A 27 -10.96 4.80 15.68
N GLU A 28 -11.27 4.41 16.90
CA GLU A 28 -12.36 3.51 17.23
C GLU A 28 -13.45 4.31 17.96
N VAL A 29 -14.68 4.17 17.50
CA VAL A 29 -15.85 4.82 18.08
C VAL A 29 -16.77 3.74 18.63
N LEU A 30 -17.15 3.88 19.89
CA LEU A 30 -18.13 3.01 20.52
C LEU A 30 -19.54 3.52 20.22
N ALA A 31 -20.43 2.65 19.74
CA ALA A 31 -21.83 2.98 19.46
C ALA A 31 -22.62 3.41 20.73
N GLN A 32 -22.12 3.08 21.92
CA GLN A 32 -22.74 3.47 23.21
C GLN A 32 -22.84 5.00 23.38
N SER A 33 -22.00 5.77 22.67
CA SER A 33 -22.02 7.24 22.70
C SER A 33 -23.21 7.85 21.94
N GLY A 34 -24.07 7.04 21.30
CA GLY A 34 -25.20 7.52 20.49
C GLY A 34 -24.84 7.81 19.03
N THR A 35 -23.56 7.70 18.66
CA THR A 35 -23.07 7.88 17.29
C THR A 35 -23.60 6.78 16.37
N LYS A 36 -24.48 7.14 15.43
CA LYS A 36 -25.09 6.20 14.47
C LYS A 36 -24.45 6.21 13.08
N ALA A 37 -23.77 7.28 12.70
CA ALA A 37 -23.02 7.35 11.44
C ALA A 37 -21.80 8.23 11.63
N ILE A 38 -20.75 7.86 10.91
CA ILE A 38 -19.44 8.48 11.01
C ILE A 38 -19.08 8.95 9.60
N VAL A 39 -18.65 10.20 9.49
CA VAL A 39 -18.19 10.80 8.24
C VAL A 39 -16.69 10.98 8.34
N ALA A 40 -15.92 10.37 7.43
CA ALA A 40 -14.51 10.68 7.28
C ALA A 40 -14.28 11.62 6.10
N CYS A 41 -13.58 12.71 6.34
CA CYS A 41 -13.19 13.70 5.35
C CYS A 41 -11.68 13.63 5.14
N LEU A 42 -11.25 13.67 3.87
CA LEU A 42 -9.85 13.75 3.49
C LEU A 42 -9.65 15.01 2.68
N ASP A 43 -8.82 15.90 3.21
CA ASP A 43 -8.48 17.17 2.59
C ASP A 43 -7.04 17.13 2.09
N ASN A 44 -6.90 17.37 0.79
CA ASN A 44 -5.62 17.37 0.07
C ASN A 44 -5.25 18.77 -0.43
N THR A 45 -5.87 19.84 0.12
CA THR A 45 -5.68 21.23 -0.33
C THR A 45 -4.21 21.68 -0.29
N TYR A 46 -3.39 21.09 0.59
CA TYR A 46 -1.97 21.47 0.76
C TYR A 46 -0.97 20.62 -0.04
N ALA A 47 -1.37 19.51 -0.67
CA ALA A 47 -0.40 18.68 -1.38
C ALA A 47 0.05 19.31 -2.70
N HIS A 48 1.33 19.67 -2.76
CA HIS A 48 1.95 20.19 -3.97
C HIS A 48 2.28 19.05 -4.95
N TYR A 49 1.56 19.03 -6.08
CA TYR A 49 1.86 18.35 -7.36
C TYR A 49 2.11 16.83 -7.37
N THR A 50 2.15 16.17 -6.23
CA THR A 50 2.42 14.72 -6.14
C THR A 50 1.12 13.97 -5.86
N PRO A 51 0.70 13.02 -6.71
CA PRO A 51 -0.44 12.17 -6.42
C PRO A 51 -0.14 11.34 -5.17
N LYS A 52 -1.10 11.26 -4.24
CA LYS A 52 -0.99 10.45 -3.03
C LYS A 52 -2.11 9.43 -3.03
N LEU A 53 -1.76 8.17 -2.85
CA LEU A 53 -2.71 7.11 -2.62
C LEU A 53 -3.10 7.13 -1.14
N VAL A 54 -4.40 7.24 -0.84
CA VAL A 54 -4.90 7.14 0.52
C VAL A 54 -5.80 5.93 0.63
N VAL A 55 -5.53 5.09 1.62
CA VAL A 55 -6.30 3.88 1.89
C VAL A 55 -6.98 4.06 3.24
N PHE A 56 -8.31 4.02 3.24
CA PHE A 56 -9.11 4.04 4.45
C PHE A 56 -9.89 2.72 4.55
N HIS A 57 -9.98 2.18 5.76
CA HIS A 57 -10.72 0.98 6.05
C HIS A 57 -11.71 1.27 7.18
N PHE A 58 -13.01 1.25 6.86
CA PHE A 58 -14.06 1.25 7.88
C PHE A 58 -14.36 -0.19 8.28
N ARG A 59 -14.29 -0.48 9.58
CA ARG A 59 -14.72 -1.75 10.14
C ARG A 59 -15.75 -1.50 11.22
N TYR A 60 -16.92 -2.11 11.08
CA TYR A 60 -17.85 -2.24 12.19
C TYR A 60 -17.57 -3.57 12.87
N HIS A 61 -17.51 -3.60 14.20
CA HIS A 61 -17.53 -4.83 14.95
C HIS A 61 -18.57 -4.71 16.06
N VAL A 62 -19.29 -5.80 16.29
CA VAL A 62 -20.09 -5.96 17.50
C VAL A 62 -19.18 -6.68 18.49
N ASP A 63 -18.87 -6.02 19.60
CA ASP A 63 -18.22 -6.71 20.71
C ASP A 63 -19.30 -7.39 21.56
N TYR A 64 -19.50 -8.69 21.37
CA TYR A 64 -20.53 -9.44 22.09
C TYR A 64 -20.27 -9.46 23.59
N THR A 65 -19.03 -9.25 24.03
CA THR A 65 -18.68 -9.13 25.45
C THR A 65 -19.32 -7.91 26.12
N SER A 66 -19.66 -6.87 25.33
CA SER A 66 -20.34 -5.67 25.81
C SER A 66 -21.87 -5.79 25.83
N VAL A 67 -22.44 -6.68 25.00
CA VAL A 67 -23.90 -6.82 24.83
C VAL A 67 -24.48 -7.89 25.74
N ALA A 68 -23.78 -9.01 25.92
CA ALA A 68 -24.15 -10.07 26.86
C ALA A 68 -23.13 -10.09 28.00
N LYS A 69 -23.60 -9.92 29.24
CA LYS A 69 -22.76 -10.08 30.44
C LYS A 69 -21.93 -11.35 30.29
N GLN A 70 -20.61 -11.20 30.29
CA GLN A 70 -19.62 -12.29 30.19
C GLN A 70 -19.82 -13.41 31.23
N SER A 71 -20.67 -13.19 32.25
CA SER A 71 -21.07 -14.16 33.26
C SER A 71 -21.91 -15.33 32.71
N GLU A 72 -22.73 -15.13 31.68
CA GLU A 72 -23.67 -16.16 31.19
C GLU A 72 -23.15 -16.99 30.01
N LEU A 73 -21.95 -16.69 29.49
CA LEU A 73 -21.38 -17.44 28.38
C LEU A 73 -20.84 -18.81 28.82
N ASP A 74 -21.28 -19.86 28.15
CA ASP A 74 -20.77 -21.24 28.29
C ASP A 74 -19.25 -21.25 28.00
N PRO A 75 -18.40 -22.04 28.69
CA PRO A 75 -16.95 -22.01 28.49
C PRO A 75 -16.52 -22.34 27.05
N VAL A 76 -17.36 -23.06 26.29
CA VAL A 76 -17.15 -23.30 24.86
C VAL A 76 -17.35 -22.02 24.05
N GLU A 77 -18.44 -21.29 24.31
CA GLU A 77 -18.76 -20.03 23.62
C GLU A 77 -17.67 -18.96 23.86
N ARG A 78 -17.13 -18.88 25.09
CA ARG A 78 -15.97 -18.00 25.38
C ARG A 78 -14.75 -18.31 24.52
N LYS A 79 -14.43 -19.59 24.31
CA LYS A 79 -13.28 -20.00 23.49
C LYS A 79 -13.52 -19.71 22.01
N VAL A 80 -14.72 -20.00 21.52
CA VAL A 80 -15.12 -19.69 20.14
C VAL A 80 -15.04 -18.19 19.89
N GLU A 81 -15.53 -17.36 20.81
CA GLU A 81 -15.46 -15.90 20.68
C GLU A 81 -14.02 -15.37 20.76
N HIS A 82 -13.19 -15.96 21.63
CA HIS A 82 -11.77 -15.60 21.66
C HIS A 82 -11.06 -15.92 20.33
N ILE A 83 -11.30 -17.11 19.76
CA ILE A 83 -10.75 -17.48 18.45
C ILE A 83 -11.34 -16.58 17.34
N SER A 84 -12.63 -16.24 17.43
CA SER A 84 -13.29 -15.33 16.48
C SER A 84 -12.64 -13.95 16.52
N SER A 85 -12.31 -13.43 17.71
CA SER A 85 -11.61 -12.15 17.87
C SER A 85 -10.20 -12.18 17.29
N LEU A 86 -9.47 -13.28 17.50
CA LEU A 86 -8.11 -13.44 17.01
C LEU A 86 -8.08 -13.59 15.48
N MET A 87 -9.01 -14.37 14.91
CA MET A 87 -9.17 -14.49 13.46
C MET A 87 -9.50 -13.14 12.81
N ARG A 88 -10.39 -12.35 13.42
CA ARG A 88 -10.69 -10.98 12.96
C ARG A 88 -9.45 -10.08 12.97
N GLN A 89 -8.62 -10.19 14.01
CA GLN A 89 -7.36 -9.46 14.10
C GLN A 89 -6.40 -9.86 12.97
N VAL A 90 -6.21 -11.17 12.75
CA VAL A 90 -5.35 -11.69 11.66
C VAL A 90 -5.87 -11.28 10.29
N GLU A 91 -7.18 -11.33 10.06
CA GLU A 91 -7.82 -10.89 8.82
C GLU A 91 -7.54 -9.39 8.56
N SER A 92 -7.64 -8.55 9.60
CA SER A 92 -7.34 -7.13 9.47
C SER A 92 -5.88 -6.88 9.09
N LEU A 93 -4.94 -7.62 9.70
CA LEU A 93 -3.53 -7.58 9.34
C LEU A 93 -3.31 -8.07 7.90
N GLN A 94 -4.00 -9.13 7.48
CA GLN A 94 -3.91 -9.64 6.12
C GLN A 94 -4.40 -8.61 5.10
N MET A 95 -5.47 -7.86 5.40
CA MET A 95 -5.95 -6.78 4.53
C MET A 95 -4.91 -5.67 4.39
N LEU A 96 -4.29 -5.25 5.49
CA LEU A 96 -3.19 -4.27 5.47
C LEU A 96 -2.00 -4.77 4.64
N LEU A 97 -1.56 -6.01 4.88
CA LEU A 97 -0.44 -6.63 4.14
C LEU A 97 -0.75 -6.76 2.65
N ARG A 98 -2.00 -7.08 2.28
CA ARG A 98 -2.41 -7.14 0.87
C ARG A 98 -2.34 -5.77 0.21
N THR A 99 -2.74 -4.71 0.90
CA THR A 99 -2.63 -3.33 0.39
C THR A 99 -1.16 -2.97 0.15
N GLN A 100 -0.29 -3.19 1.15
CA GLN A 100 1.15 -2.95 1.00
C GLN A 100 1.77 -3.80 -0.12
N GLN A 101 1.37 -5.07 -0.24
CA GLN A 101 1.86 -5.96 -1.30
C GLN A 101 1.49 -5.44 -2.69
N LYS A 102 0.30 -4.84 -2.88
CA LYS A 102 -0.08 -4.22 -4.15
C LYS A 102 0.82 -3.04 -4.48
N GLU A 103 1.11 -2.19 -3.51
CA GLU A 103 2.00 -1.02 -3.67
C GLU A 103 3.44 -1.45 -4.00
N HIS A 104 3.97 -2.44 -3.27
CA HIS A 104 5.28 -3.02 -3.54
C HIS A 104 5.33 -3.65 -4.94
N ARG A 105 4.28 -4.37 -5.35
CA ARG A 105 4.22 -4.98 -6.68
C ARG A 105 4.23 -3.94 -7.79
N ALA A 106 3.40 -2.89 -7.68
CA ALA A 106 3.37 -1.80 -8.64
C ALA A 106 4.76 -1.14 -8.76
N THR A 107 5.42 -0.86 -7.64
CA THR A 107 6.77 -0.27 -7.64
C THR A 107 7.82 -1.17 -8.31
N VAL A 108 7.73 -2.49 -8.08
CA VAL A 108 8.64 -3.47 -8.68
C VAL A 108 8.41 -3.61 -10.19
N GLU A 109 7.15 -3.60 -10.63
CA GLU A 109 6.79 -3.71 -12.05
C GLU A 109 7.36 -2.53 -12.85
N GLU A 110 7.11 -1.31 -12.40
CA GLU A 110 7.65 -0.07 -13.01
C GLU A 110 9.19 -0.03 -13.01
N SER A 111 9.82 -0.49 -11.92
CA SER A 111 11.29 -0.54 -11.83
C SER A 111 11.88 -1.58 -12.80
N SER A 112 11.20 -2.70 -12.98
CA SER A 112 11.66 -3.80 -13.84
C SER A 112 11.64 -3.41 -15.32
N GLU A 113 10.61 -2.69 -15.78
CA GLU A 113 10.51 -2.22 -17.17
C GLU A 113 11.64 -1.24 -17.50
N ARG A 114 11.87 -0.27 -16.61
CA ARG A 114 12.96 0.69 -16.79
C ARG A 114 14.31 -0.02 -16.82
N LEU A 115 14.54 -1.00 -15.95
CA LEU A 115 15.78 -1.77 -15.95
C LEU A 115 15.93 -2.60 -17.24
N LEU A 116 14.84 -3.19 -17.73
CA LEU A 116 14.82 -3.97 -18.97
C LEU A 116 15.23 -3.11 -20.17
N ILE A 117 14.67 -1.91 -20.34
CA ILE A 117 15.04 -1.04 -21.46
C ILE A 117 16.52 -0.61 -21.41
N TRP A 118 17.06 -0.34 -20.22
CA TRP A 118 18.50 -0.08 -20.04
C TRP A 118 19.36 -1.29 -20.42
N SER A 119 18.94 -2.49 -20.03
CA SER A 119 19.64 -3.74 -20.36
C SER A 119 19.63 -4.03 -21.87
N VAL A 120 18.48 -3.84 -22.54
CA VAL A 120 18.37 -3.99 -24.00
C VAL A 120 19.32 -3.02 -24.72
N PHE A 121 19.39 -1.77 -24.27
CA PHE A 121 20.31 -0.78 -24.82
C PHE A 121 21.78 -1.19 -24.66
N GLN A 122 22.15 -1.76 -23.51
CA GLN A 122 23.51 -2.28 -23.28
C GLN A 122 23.86 -3.41 -24.26
N VAL A 123 22.98 -4.39 -24.41
CA VAL A 123 23.19 -5.52 -25.34
C VAL A 123 23.33 -5.03 -26.78
N LEU A 124 22.47 -4.10 -27.21
CA LEU A 124 22.54 -3.51 -28.55
C LEU A 124 23.89 -2.82 -28.78
N THR A 125 24.36 -2.04 -27.82
CA THR A 125 25.64 -1.34 -27.89
C THR A 125 26.82 -2.32 -27.98
N LEU A 126 26.78 -3.42 -27.22
CA LEU A 126 27.81 -4.47 -27.28
C LEU A 126 27.85 -5.17 -28.64
N VAL A 127 26.70 -5.47 -29.24
CA VAL A 127 26.62 -6.06 -30.59
C VAL A 127 27.23 -5.12 -31.63
N ILE A 128 26.87 -3.83 -31.58
CA ILE A 128 27.44 -2.81 -32.48
C ILE A 128 28.96 -2.76 -32.34
N MET A 129 29.49 -2.69 -31.11
CA MET A 129 30.94 -2.65 -30.86
C MET A 129 31.65 -3.91 -31.38
N SER A 130 31.07 -5.09 -31.18
CA SER A 130 31.62 -6.35 -31.69
C SER A 130 31.66 -6.36 -33.23
N CYS A 131 30.59 -5.92 -33.90
CA CYS A 131 30.56 -5.79 -35.35
C CYS A 131 31.62 -4.80 -35.86
N PHE A 132 31.80 -3.66 -35.19
CA PHE A 132 32.85 -2.70 -35.52
C PHE A 132 34.26 -3.29 -35.37
N GLN A 133 34.51 -4.04 -34.29
CA GLN A 133 35.78 -4.74 -34.07
C GLN A 133 36.06 -5.74 -35.20
N LEU A 134 35.07 -6.57 -35.58
CA LEU A 134 35.20 -7.52 -36.67
C LEU A 134 35.41 -6.84 -38.03
N TYR A 135 34.69 -5.76 -38.31
CA TYR A 135 34.86 -4.97 -39.52
C TYR A 135 36.26 -4.36 -39.61
N PHE A 136 36.74 -3.78 -38.51
CA PHE A 136 38.08 -3.20 -38.45
C PHE A 136 39.16 -4.26 -38.66
N LEU A 137 39.02 -5.43 -38.04
CA LEU A 137 39.94 -6.55 -38.21
C LEU A 137 39.97 -7.05 -39.67
N LYS A 138 38.80 -7.25 -40.30
CA LYS A 138 38.71 -7.63 -41.72
C LYS A 138 39.37 -6.59 -42.61
N ARG A 139 39.06 -5.31 -42.39
CA ARG A 139 39.64 -4.20 -43.15
C ARG A 139 41.16 -4.10 -42.98
N TYR A 140 41.69 -4.43 -41.80
CA TYR A 140 43.14 -4.46 -41.56
C TYR A 140 43.82 -5.63 -42.30
N LEU A 141 43.19 -6.82 -42.31
CA LEU A 141 43.70 -7.99 -43.04
C LEU A 141 43.63 -7.79 -44.56
N GLU A 142 42.53 -7.26 -45.10
CA GLU A 142 42.37 -6.97 -46.53
C GLU A 142 43.43 -5.98 -47.04
N ARG A 143 43.70 -4.91 -46.28
CA ARG A 143 44.74 -3.94 -46.65
C ARG A 143 46.14 -4.55 -46.67
N LYS A 144 46.41 -5.58 -45.87
CA LYS A 144 47.71 -6.25 -45.83
C LYS A 144 47.88 -7.32 -46.90
N SER A 145 46.77 -7.91 -47.39
CA SER A 145 46.82 -8.90 -48.47
C SER A 145 47.15 -8.29 -49.84
N PHE A 146 47.18 -6.96 -49.98
CA PHE A 146 47.58 -6.26 -51.21
C PHE A 146 49.09 -5.93 -51.24
N VAL A 147 49.89 -6.47 -50.33
CA VAL A 147 51.36 -6.47 -50.39
C VAL A 147 51.83 -7.91 -50.50
#